data_AF-A0A8H4PUI7-F1
#
_entry.id   AF-A0A8H4PUI7-F1
#
_cell.length_a   1.000
_cell.length_b   1.000
_cell.length_c   1.000
_cell.angle_alpha   90.00
_cell.angle_beta   90.00
_cell.angle_gamma   90.00
#
_symmetry.space_group_name_H-M   'P 1'
#
loop_
_entity.id
_entity.type
_entity.pdbx_description
1 polymer ?
#
loop_
_entity_poly.entity_id
_entity_poly.type
_entity_poly.pdbx_seq_one_letter_code
_entity_poly.pdbx_strand_id
1 'polypeptide(L)'
;MGTKPTWEPIGAGLLARLLTISIVKARDQRCFRWIWKPSAGLLSVFGMCVKVKPYQHLGEAHAMQFVAQHTSLPVPKVHCAFVHDGKSYIVMSRLPGQMAWVGWQNRSRESRDRILDQLQRMLTELRSVCPPAGIHGVAGVDGGCFCDCRLPTKTIWGPFPTARCFHEALANGADLDIEYEGLPPDVSSLFEFYRGYGNQVVLTHGDLSSLNILVRQDEVVGIVDWDTAGWFPPYWEYVCAKNVNPHNTFWSAEVDRFLTPLPHELEMDGIRRKHFGDF
;
A
#
# COMPACT_ATOMS: atom_id res chain seq x y z
N MET A 1 0.20 15.77 -17.61
CA MET A 1 0.42 16.62 -16.41
C MET A 1 1.51 15.96 -15.59
N GLY A 2 2.56 16.68 -15.18
CA GLY A 2 3.63 16.10 -14.37
C GLY A 2 3.12 15.65 -13.00
N THR A 3 3.60 14.51 -12.51
CA THR A 3 3.38 14.06 -11.14
C THR A 3 4.05 15.04 -10.18
N LYS A 4 3.31 15.49 -9.16
CA LYS A 4 3.90 16.31 -8.10
C LYS A 4 4.78 15.42 -7.21
N PRO A 5 5.94 15.90 -6.74
CA PRO A 5 6.76 15.15 -5.80
C PRO A 5 6.00 14.80 -4.52
N THR A 6 6.28 13.62 -3.95
CA THR A 6 5.64 13.07 -2.74
C THR A 6 5.91 13.84 -1.45
N TRP A 7 6.75 14.87 -1.48
CA TRP A 7 6.95 15.81 -0.38
C TRP A 7 6.13 17.10 -0.53
N GLU A 8 5.53 17.36 -1.71
CA GLU A 8 4.73 18.56 -1.93
C GLU A 8 3.40 18.48 -1.18
N PRO A 9 3.01 19.55 -0.45
CA PRO A 9 1.70 19.62 0.18
C PRO A 9 0.55 19.67 -0.83
N ILE A 10 -0.57 19.03 -0.50
CA ILE A 10 -1.81 19.04 -1.29
C ILE A 10 -2.82 19.92 -0.55
N GLY A 11 -3.41 20.92 -1.21
CA GLY A 11 -4.50 21.73 -0.63
C GLY A 11 -4.18 22.44 0.71
N ALA A 12 -2.91 22.50 1.10
CA ALA A 12 -2.49 22.83 2.47
C ALA A 12 -2.20 24.32 2.68
N GLY A 13 -3.19 25.18 2.44
CA GLY A 13 -3.11 26.60 2.80
C GLY A 13 -2.96 26.81 4.31
N LEU A 14 -2.52 28.01 4.72
CA LEU A 14 -2.25 28.34 6.13
C LEU A 14 -3.43 28.00 7.06
N LEU A 15 -4.64 28.38 6.67
CA LEU A 15 -5.86 28.10 7.44
C LEU A 15 -6.13 26.59 7.58
N ALA A 16 -6.00 25.83 6.50
CA ALA A 16 -6.21 24.38 6.52
C ALA A 16 -5.22 23.71 7.48
N ARG A 17 -3.94 24.07 7.42
CA ARG A 17 -2.91 23.56 8.34
C ARG A 17 -3.24 23.87 9.79
N LEU A 18 -3.55 25.12 10.11
CA LEU A 18 -3.87 25.56 11.48
C LEU A 18 -5.11 24.84 12.04
N LEU A 19 -6.16 24.71 11.24
CA LEU A 19 -7.39 23.99 11.61
C LEU A 19 -7.10 22.51 11.88
N THR A 20 -6.40 21.82 10.98
CA THR A 20 -6.06 20.40 11.13
C THR A 20 -5.22 20.16 12.39
N ILE A 21 -4.17 20.96 12.61
CA ILE A 21 -3.31 20.83 13.80
C ILE A 21 -4.11 21.10 15.08
N SER A 22 -4.98 22.11 15.09
CA SER A 22 -5.80 22.45 16.25
C SER A 22 -6.79 21.33 16.59
N ILE A 23 -7.44 20.76 15.59
CA ILE A 23 -8.37 19.61 15.76
C ILE A 23 -7.64 18.39 16.33
N VAL A 24 -6.46 18.06 15.81
CA VAL A 24 -5.65 16.93 16.30
C VAL A 24 -5.20 17.18 17.75
N LYS A 25 -4.71 18.38 18.07
CA LYS A 25 -4.32 18.75 19.44
C LYS A 25 -5.50 18.69 20.41
N ALA A 26 -6.69 19.11 19.99
CA ALA A 26 -7.90 19.07 20.81
C ALA A 26 -8.32 17.62 21.14
N ARG A 27 -8.19 16.67 20.20
CA ARG A 27 -8.42 15.23 20.45
C ARG A 27 -7.57 14.70 21.60
N ASP A 28 -6.31 15.13 21.66
CA ASP A 28 -5.35 14.64 22.64
C ASP A 28 -5.57 15.26 24.04
N GLN A 29 -6.46 16.25 24.17
CA GLN A 29 -6.87 16.81 25.46
C GLN A 29 -7.88 15.90 26.19
N ARG A 30 -7.68 15.74 27.51
CA ARG A 30 -8.49 14.88 28.39
C ARG A 30 -9.99 15.12 28.29
N CYS A 31 -10.42 16.37 28.12
CA CYS A 31 -11.82 16.78 28.06
C CYS A 31 -12.58 16.26 26.84
N PHE A 32 -11.89 15.95 25.73
CA PHE A 32 -12.54 15.52 24.50
C PHE A 32 -12.44 14.01 24.24
N ARG A 33 -11.69 13.25 25.04
CA ARG A 33 -11.49 11.80 24.85
C ARG A 33 -12.80 10.98 24.81
N TRP A 34 -13.88 11.44 25.43
CA TRP A 34 -15.19 10.78 25.38
C TRP A 34 -15.88 10.91 24.01
N ILE A 35 -15.59 11.97 23.26
CA ILE A 35 -16.23 12.27 21.96
C ILE A 35 -15.65 11.40 20.83
N TRP A 36 -14.40 10.94 20.97
CA TRP A 36 -13.67 10.27 19.89
C TRP A 36 -13.30 8.84 20.28
N LYS A 37 -13.75 7.84 19.52
CA LYS A 37 -13.25 6.46 19.66
C LYS A 37 -11.75 6.44 19.33
N PRO A 38 -10.89 5.85 20.18
CA PRO A 38 -9.45 5.79 19.91
C PRO A 38 -9.19 4.84 18.74
N SER A 39 -8.68 5.39 17.65
CA SER A 39 -7.98 4.65 16.60
C SER A 39 -6.62 5.32 16.44
N ALA A 40 -5.53 4.55 16.58
CA ALA A 40 -4.18 5.09 16.58
C ALA A 40 -3.94 5.87 15.27
N GLY A 41 -3.62 7.16 15.39
CA GLY A 41 -3.29 8.00 14.23
C GLY A 41 -4.47 8.44 13.35
N LEU A 42 -5.69 7.91 13.51
CA LEU A 42 -6.86 8.28 12.69
C LEU A 42 -7.93 8.98 13.52
N LEU A 43 -8.46 10.09 13.00
CA LEU A 43 -9.50 10.91 13.63
C LEU A 43 -10.65 11.16 12.65
N SER A 44 -11.89 10.81 13.03
CA SER A 44 -13.07 11.00 12.16
C SER A 44 -13.93 12.19 12.60
N VAL A 45 -13.92 13.29 11.85
CA VAL A 45 -14.55 14.59 12.17
C VAL A 45 -15.48 15.01 11.02
N PHE A 46 -16.77 15.26 11.27
CA PHE A 46 -17.71 15.80 10.26
C PHE A 46 -17.68 15.11 8.88
N GLY A 47 -17.59 13.77 8.84
CA GLY A 47 -17.51 13.02 7.57
C GLY A 47 -16.14 13.04 6.89
N MET A 48 -15.12 13.60 7.53
CA MET A 48 -13.71 13.55 7.12
C MET A 48 -12.91 12.67 8.07
N CYS A 49 -11.78 12.20 7.57
CA CYS A 49 -10.75 11.49 8.32
C CYS A 49 -9.46 12.32 8.32
N VAL A 50 -8.82 12.46 9.48
CA VAL A 50 -7.48 13.01 9.63
C VAL A 50 -6.55 11.87 10.04
N LYS A 51 -5.60 11.51 9.18
CA LYS A 51 -4.53 10.56 9.46
C LYS A 51 -3.26 11.31 9.81
N VAL A 52 -2.61 10.93 10.91
CA VAL A 52 -1.34 11.49 11.38
C VAL A 52 -0.33 10.37 11.48
N LYS A 53 0.81 10.52 10.81
CA LYS A 53 1.86 9.49 10.75
C LYS A 53 3.19 10.04 11.26
N PRO A 54 4.01 9.24 11.95
CA PRO A 54 5.24 9.68 12.61
C PRO A 54 6.44 9.86 11.65
N TYR A 55 6.19 10.00 10.35
CA TYR A 55 7.23 10.17 9.33
C TYR A 55 6.85 11.27 8.33
N GLN A 56 7.87 11.86 7.69
CA GLN A 56 7.77 13.04 6.84
C GLN A 56 7.57 12.69 5.36
N HIS A 57 6.57 11.86 5.05
CA HIS A 57 6.30 11.39 3.68
C HIS A 57 4.81 11.49 3.37
N LEU A 58 4.46 12.07 2.21
CA LEU A 58 3.06 12.24 1.76
C LEU A 58 2.66 11.24 0.67
N GLY A 59 3.41 10.14 0.54
CA GLY A 59 3.19 9.05 -0.43
C GLY A 59 1.75 8.63 -0.55
N GLU A 60 1.14 8.21 0.57
CA GLU A 60 -0.27 7.82 0.61
C GLU A 60 -1.23 8.86 0.02
N ALA A 61 -1.02 10.15 0.30
CA ALA A 61 -1.89 11.21 -0.20
C ALA A 61 -1.75 11.40 -1.72
N HIS A 62 -0.51 11.36 -2.22
CA HIS A 62 -0.24 11.42 -3.66
C HIS A 62 -0.72 10.16 -4.37
N ALA A 63 -0.62 8.98 -3.75
CA ALA A 63 -1.13 7.72 -4.29
C ALA A 63 -2.65 7.76 -4.46
N MET A 64 -3.39 8.18 -3.43
CA MET A 64 -4.85 8.34 -3.54
C MET A 64 -5.23 9.36 -4.62
N GLN A 65 -4.52 10.49 -4.71
CA GLN A 65 -4.78 11.48 -5.76
C GLN A 65 -4.48 10.93 -7.16
N PHE A 66 -3.37 10.21 -7.32
CA PHE A 66 -2.97 9.60 -8.59
C PHE A 66 -4.00 8.55 -9.03
N VAL A 67 -4.38 7.63 -8.15
CA VAL A 67 -5.36 6.58 -8.45
C VAL A 67 -6.72 7.18 -8.82
N ALA A 68 -7.19 8.19 -8.09
CA ALA A 68 -8.45 8.88 -8.39
C ALA A 68 -8.44 9.61 -9.75
N GLN A 69 -7.26 10.00 -10.25
CA GLN A 69 -7.12 10.69 -11.54
C GLN A 69 -7.02 9.73 -12.72
N HIS A 70 -6.56 8.50 -12.50
CA HIS A 70 -6.23 7.55 -13.57
C HIS A 70 -7.12 6.31 -13.60
N THR A 71 -8.01 6.16 -12.62
CA THR A 71 -8.91 5.00 -12.50
C THR A 71 -10.28 5.42 -11.95
N SER A 72 -11.24 4.50 -12.02
CA SER A 72 -12.56 4.58 -11.42
C SER A 72 -12.63 4.03 -9.99
N LEU A 73 -11.48 3.62 -9.42
CA LEU A 73 -11.44 2.98 -8.10
C LEU A 73 -11.96 3.94 -7.03
N PRO A 74 -12.83 3.46 -6.11
CA PRO A 74 -13.30 4.28 -5.01
C PRO A 74 -12.17 4.45 -3.98
N VAL A 75 -11.52 5.61 -3.98
CA VAL A 75 -10.48 5.97 -3.00
C VAL A 75 -10.87 7.21 -2.20
N PRO A 76 -10.37 7.39 -0.97
CA PRO A 76 -10.63 8.60 -0.20
C PRO A 76 -10.16 9.86 -0.95
N LYS A 77 -11.04 10.83 -1.13
CA LYS A 77 -10.67 12.13 -1.70
C LYS A 77 -9.77 12.88 -0.72
N VAL A 78 -8.53 13.17 -1.13
CA VAL A 78 -7.60 14.00 -0.37
C VAL A 78 -8.01 15.47 -0.47
N HIS A 79 -8.26 16.10 0.68
CA HIS A 79 -8.54 17.53 0.78
C HIS A 79 -7.31 18.34 1.17
N CYS A 80 -6.48 17.79 2.04
CA CYS A 80 -5.28 18.44 2.55
C CYS A 80 -4.22 17.41 2.92
N ALA A 81 -2.96 17.62 2.54
CA ALA A 81 -1.82 16.82 3.00
C ALA A 81 -0.58 17.69 3.21
N PHE A 82 0.11 17.56 4.34
CA PHE A 82 1.30 18.34 4.65
C PHE A 82 2.16 17.71 5.76
N VAL A 83 3.42 18.13 5.85
CA VAL A 83 4.31 17.79 6.95
C VAL A 83 4.36 18.96 7.95
N HIS A 84 4.28 18.65 9.24
CA HIS A 84 4.47 19.59 10.33
C HIS A 84 5.07 18.86 11.54
N ASP A 85 6.12 19.43 12.15
CA ASP A 85 6.75 18.88 13.36
C ASP A 85 7.14 17.39 13.23
N GLY A 86 7.80 17.05 12.12
CA GLY A 86 8.24 15.68 11.82
C GLY A 86 7.13 14.69 11.45
N LYS A 87 5.87 15.12 11.41
CA LYS A 87 4.70 14.25 11.14
C LYS A 87 4.00 14.63 9.85
N SER A 88 3.55 13.63 9.10
CA SER A 88 2.63 13.85 7.98
C SER A 88 1.19 13.88 8.47
N TYR A 89 0.42 14.82 7.93
CA TYR A 89 -1.01 14.96 8.14
C TYR A 89 -1.73 14.77 6.82
N ILE A 90 -2.79 13.97 6.80
CA ILE A 90 -3.66 13.76 5.64
C ILE A 90 -5.10 13.96 6.09
N VAL A 91 -5.79 14.92 5.49
CA VAL A 91 -7.24 15.14 5.62
C VAL A 91 -7.91 14.63 4.36
N MET A 92 -8.82 13.68 4.52
CA MET A 92 -9.48 13.00 3.42
C MET A 92 -10.94 12.71 3.71
N SER A 93 -11.75 12.47 2.68
CA SER A 93 -13.14 12.05 2.84
C SER A 93 -13.26 10.70 3.54
N ARG A 94 -14.24 10.54 4.43
CA ARG A 94 -14.61 9.23 4.97
C ARG A 94 -15.54 8.53 3.99
N LEU A 95 -15.17 7.33 3.55
CA LEU A 95 -16.03 6.52 2.67
C LEU A 95 -17.09 5.78 3.51
N PRO A 96 -18.38 5.79 3.10
CA PRO A 96 -19.46 5.16 3.85
C PRO A 96 -19.52 3.65 3.59
N GLY A 97 -18.67 2.89 4.28
CA GLY A 97 -18.63 1.42 4.24
C GLY A 97 -18.08 0.80 5.53
N GLN A 98 -18.11 -0.52 5.60
CA GLN A 98 -17.47 -1.32 6.65
C GLN A 98 -16.31 -2.10 6.04
N MET A 99 -15.24 -2.33 6.81
CA MET A 99 -14.14 -3.17 6.34
C MET A 99 -14.66 -4.56 5.96
N ALA A 100 -14.20 -5.11 4.84
CA ALA A 100 -14.59 -6.44 4.33
C ALA A 100 -14.34 -7.53 5.38
N TRP A 101 -13.31 -7.34 6.22
CA TRP A 101 -13.04 -8.15 7.40
C TRP A 101 -14.29 -8.39 8.28
N VAL A 102 -15.13 -7.35 8.47
CA VAL A 102 -16.27 -7.38 9.39
C VAL A 102 -17.35 -8.31 8.85
N GLY A 103 -17.51 -9.46 9.52
CA GLY A 103 -18.54 -10.43 9.19
C GLY A 103 -18.30 -11.21 7.91
N TRP A 104 -17.09 -11.20 7.33
CA TRP A 104 -16.77 -11.92 6.09
C TRP A 104 -17.19 -13.39 6.11
N GLN A 105 -16.88 -14.08 7.21
CA GLN A 105 -17.20 -15.50 7.39
C GLN A 105 -18.70 -15.79 7.46
N ASN A 106 -19.51 -14.79 7.84
CA ASN A 106 -20.97 -14.91 7.92
C ASN A 106 -21.67 -14.59 6.60
N ARG A 107 -20.93 -14.16 5.57
CA ARG A 107 -21.49 -13.84 4.26
C ARG A 107 -21.76 -15.10 3.47
N SER A 108 -22.83 -15.08 2.68
CA SER A 108 -23.10 -16.15 1.71
C SER A 108 -21.96 -16.26 0.70
N ARG A 109 -21.88 -17.39 0.00
CA ARG A 109 -20.90 -17.57 -1.07
C ARG A 109 -21.13 -16.53 -2.18
N GLU A 110 -22.35 -16.38 -2.64
CA GLU A 110 -22.74 -15.45 -3.71
C GLU A 110 -22.38 -14.00 -3.38
N SER A 111 -22.51 -13.64 -2.09
CA SER A 111 -22.14 -12.33 -1.58
C SER A 111 -20.62 -12.10 -1.64
N ARG A 112 -19.81 -13.09 -1.24
CA ARG A 112 -18.36 -13.05 -1.36
C ARG A 112 -17.93 -13.00 -2.82
N ASP A 113 -18.53 -13.83 -3.67
CA ASP A 113 -18.25 -13.90 -5.10
C ASP A 113 -18.44 -12.51 -5.77
N ARG A 114 -19.57 -11.85 -5.51
CA ARG A 114 -19.83 -10.49 -6.02
C ARG A 114 -18.76 -9.47 -5.62
N ILE A 115 -18.26 -9.54 -4.38
CA ILE A 115 -17.22 -8.64 -3.89
C ILE A 115 -15.89 -8.94 -4.60
N LEU A 116 -15.51 -10.21 -4.68
CA LEU A 116 -14.23 -10.63 -5.27
C LEU A 116 -14.19 -10.35 -6.79
N ASP A 117 -15.32 -10.51 -7.50
CA ASP A 117 -15.46 -10.15 -8.92
C ASP A 117 -15.31 -8.63 -9.15
N GLN A 118 -15.75 -7.80 -8.20
CA GLN A 118 -15.49 -6.35 -8.25
C GLN A 118 -14.01 -6.06 -8.04
N LEU A 119 -13.38 -6.68 -7.05
CA LEU A 119 -11.94 -6.50 -6.78
C LEU A 119 -11.10 -6.92 -7.99
N GLN A 120 -11.41 -8.04 -8.64
CA GLN A 120 -10.70 -8.48 -9.83
C GLN A 120 -10.75 -7.44 -10.95
N ARG A 121 -11.93 -6.85 -11.21
CA ARG A 121 -12.10 -5.78 -12.22
C ARG A 121 -11.34 -4.52 -11.84
N MET A 122 -11.43 -4.10 -10.57
CA MET A 122 -10.70 -2.94 -10.06
C MET A 122 -9.18 -3.11 -10.17
N LEU A 123 -8.65 -4.29 -9.85
CA LEU A 123 -7.20 -4.54 -9.96
C LEU A 123 -6.74 -4.67 -11.42
N THR A 124 -7.60 -5.18 -12.30
CA THR A 124 -7.34 -5.16 -13.74
C THR A 124 -7.24 -3.73 -14.25
N GLU A 125 -8.15 -2.86 -13.83
CA GLU A 125 -8.11 -1.42 -14.16
C GLU A 125 -6.85 -0.76 -13.57
N LEU A 126 -6.54 -0.98 -12.30
CA LEU A 126 -5.37 -0.42 -11.64
C LEU A 126 -4.07 -0.81 -12.38
N ARG A 127 -3.94 -2.08 -12.78
CA ARG A 127 -2.78 -2.61 -13.50
C ARG A 127 -2.68 -2.12 -14.95
N SER A 128 -3.77 -1.59 -15.51
CA SER A 128 -3.77 -1.02 -16.87
C SER A 128 -3.21 0.41 -16.92
N VAL A 129 -3.03 1.06 -15.76
CA VAL A 129 -2.41 2.37 -15.70
C VAL A 129 -0.92 2.24 -16.02
N CYS A 130 -0.46 2.94 -17.05
CA CYS A 130 0.95 2.96 -17.44
C CYS A 130 1.77 3.87 -16.50
N PRO A 131 3.04 3.52 -16.22
CA PRO A 131 3.95 4.43 -15.53
C PRO A 131 4.09 5.77 -16.27
N PRO A 132 4.06 6.90 -15.55
CA PRO A 132 4.46 8.20 -16.08
C PRO A 132 5.84 8.16 -16.76
N ALA A 133 6.03 9.04 -17.76
CA ALA A 133 7.31 9.14 -18.46
C ALA A 133 8.48 9.36 -17.49
N GLY A 134 9.55 8.58 -17.64
CA GLY A 134 10.74 8.62 -16.78
C GLY A 134 10.74 7.59 -15.63
N ILE A 135 9.62 6.90 -15.40
CA ILE A 135 9.55 5.79 -14.43
C ILE A 135 9.76 4.47 -15.17
N HIS A 136 10.89 3.82 -14.90
CA HIS A 136 11.32 2.59 -15.58
C HIS A 136 11.56 1.41 -14.64
N GLY A 137 11.45 1.63 -13.34
CA GLY A 137 11.75 0.65 -12.30
C GLY A 137 10.85 0.81 -11.08
N VAL A 138 11.31 0.31 -9.94
CA VAL A 138 10.50 0.24 -8.72
C VAL A 138 10.51 1.57 -7.99
N ALA A 139 9.34 2.20 -7.84
CA ALA A 139 9.24 3.55 -7.29
C ALA A 139 7.88 3.81 -6.65
N GLY A 140 7.77 4.89 -5.88
CA GLY A 140 6.48 5.47 -5.50
C GLY A 140 5.71 5.97 -6.72
N VAL A 141 4.43 6.29 -6.55
CA VAL A 141 3.54 6.73 -7.66
C VAL A 141 4.04 7.96 -8.42
N ASP A 142 4.86 8.80 -7.79
CA ASP A 142 5.49 9.99 -8.35
C ASP A 142 6.85 9.74 -9.01
N GLY A 143 7.37 8.51 -8.93
CA GLY A 143 8.72 8.13 -9.37
C GLY A 143 9.79 8.26 -8.29
N GLY A 144 9.41 8.66 -7.06
CA GLY A 144 10.31 8.83 -5.93
C GLY A 144 10.39 7.60 -5.02
N CYS A 145 10.81 7.84 -3.77
CA CYS A 145 10.85 6.80 -2.74
C CYS A 145 9.44 6.38 -2.33
N PHE A 146 9.27 5.12 -1.95
CA PHE A 146 8.03 4.57 -1.39
C PHE A 146 8.21 4.16 0.08
N CYS A 147 7.10 4.02 0.78
CA CYS A 147 7.04 3.63 2.18
C CYS A 147 6.57 2.17 2.29
N ASP A 148 7.32 1.28 2.91
CA ASP A 148 6.82 -0.05 3.28
C ASP A 148 7.46 -0.49 4.60
N CYS A 149 6.66 -0.52 5.66
CA CYS A 149 7.11 -0.89 7.00
C CYS A 149 7.29 -2.40 7.19
N ARG A 150 6.92 -3.22 6.20
CA ARG A 150 7.08 -4.68 6.22
C ARG A 150 8.41 -5.12 5.62
N LEU A 151 9.11 -4.20 4.94
CA LEU A 151 10.46 -4.42 4.45
C LEU A 151 11.47 -4.23 5.59
N PRO A 152 12.58 -5.01 5.57
CA PRO A 152 13.53 -5.03 6.67
C PRO A 152 14.30 -3.72 6.80
N THR A 153 14.95 -3.47 7.94
CA THR A 153 15.96 -2.40 8.19
C THR A 153 15.50 -0.93 8.14
N LYS A 154 14.56 -0.55 7.27
CA LYS A 154 14.12 0.83 7.06
C LYS A 154 12.71 0.88 6.46
N THR A 155 12.01 1.99 6.70
CA THR A 155 10.64 2.21 6.21
C THR A 155 10.58 2.85 4.82
N ILE A 156 11.60 3.61 4.41
CA ILE A 156 11.62 4.32 3.12
C ILE A 156 12.61 3.64 2.16
N TRP A 157 12.13 3.31 0.97
CA TRP A 157 12.86 2.53 -0.04
C TRP A 157 12.82 3.19 -1.41
N GLY A 158 13.81 2.85 -2.24
CA GLY A 158 13.91 3.32 -3.62
C GLY A 158 14.17 4.82 -3.77
N PRO A 159 13.86 5.40 -4.94
CA PRO A 159 13.46 4.68 -6.16
C PRO A 159 14.60 3.78 -6.65
N PHE A 160 14.24 2.68 -7.31
CA PHE A 160 15.18 1.75 -7.94
C PHE A 160 15.07 1.86 -9.46
N PRO A 161 16.18 2.04 -10.19
CA PRO A 161 16.13 2.20 -11.64
C PRO A 161 15.56 0.98 -12.39
N THR A 162 15.64 -0.20 -11.79
CA THR A 162 15.18 -1.47 -12.36
C THR A 162 14.57 -2.37 -11.27
N ALA A 163 13.81 -3.37 -11.68
CA ALA A 163 13.37 -4.43 -10.76
C ALA A 163 14.55 -5.19 -10.17
N ARG A 164 15.63 -5.36 -10.94
CA ARG A 164 16.87 -5.99 -10.47
C ARG A 164 17.50 -5.23 -9.29
N CYS A 165 17.64 -3.91 -9.37
CA CYS A 165 18.19 -3.12 -8.25
C CYS A 165 17.31 -3.22 -6.99
N PHE A 166 15.99 -3.35 -7.17
CA PHE A 166 15.08 -3.62 -6.06
C PHE A 166 15.31 -5.02 -5.46
N HIS A 167 15.47 -6.05 -6.29
CA HIS A 167 15.77 -7.41 -5.86
C HIS A 167 17.11 -7.53 -5.12
N GLU A 168 18.16 -6.88 -5.62
CA GLU A 168 19.46 -6.78 -4.92
C GLU A 168 19.29 -6.12 -3.54
N ALA A 169 18.52 -5.04 -3.47
CA ALA A 169 18.22 -4.37 -2.20
C ALA A 169 17.40 -5.25 -1.24
N LEU A 170 16.47 -6.07 -1.76
CA LEU A 170 15.72 -7.07 -0.98
C LEU A 170 16.62 -8.20 -0.45
N ALA A 171 17.74 -8.48 -1.13
CA ALA A 171 18.76 -9.44 -0.75
C ALA A 171 19.92 -8.79 0.05
N ASN A 172 19.64 -7.74 0.83
CA ASN A 172 20.62 -6.99 1.62
C ASN A 172 21.82 -6.45 0.82
N GLY A 173 21.60 -6.12 -0.46
CA GLY A 173 22.63 -5.59 -1.35
C GLY A 173 23.56 -6.65 -1.95
N ALA A 174 23.17 -7.93 -1.91
CA ALA A 174 23.89 -8.99 -2.62
C ALA A 174 23.94 -8.71 -4.13
N ASP A 175 25.09 -8.99 -4.73
CA ASP A 175 25.24 -8.96 -6.18
C ASP A 175 24.73 -10.29 -6.76
N LEU A 176 23.64 -10.23 -7.51
CA LEU A 176 22.97 -11.42 -8.03
C LEU A 176 23.76 -12.15 -9.11
N ASP A 177 24.82 -11.55 -9.67
CA ASP A 177 25.70 -12.20 -10.66
C ASP A 177 26.90 -12.92 -10.02
N ILE A 178 27.10 -12.77 -8.71
CA ILE A 178 28.18 -13.44 -7.98
C ILE A 178 27.69 -14.76 -7.41
N GLU A 179 28.44 -15.84 -7.67
CA GLU A 179 28.27 -17.11 -6.97
C GLU A 179 28.99 -17.03 -5.62
N TYR A 180 28.23 -16.99 -4.52
CA TYR A 180 28.81 -17.03 -3.18
C TYR A 180 28.97 -18.49 -2.71
N GLU A 181 30.18 -18.85 -2.29
CA GLU A 181 30.43 -20.17 -1.71
C GLU A 181 29.60 -20.39 -0.44
N GLY A 182 28.98 -21.57 -0.31
CA GLY A 182 28.19 -21.93 0.86
C GLY A 182 26.79 -21.30 0.94
N LEU A 183 26.31 -20.67 -0.15
CA LEU A 183 24.92 -20.22 -0.25
C LEU A 183 23.95 -21.39 -0.04
N PRO A 184 22.91 -21.23 0.82
CA PRO A 184 21.84 -22.21 0.91
C PRO A 184 21.18 -22.45 -0.47
N PRO A 185 20.85 -23.69 -0.84
CA PRO A 185 20.29 -23.99 -2.17
C PRO A 185 19.01 -23.22 -2.50
N ASP A 186 18.17 -22.94 -1.49
CA ASP A 186 16.95 -22.16 -1.65
C ASP A 186 17.23 -20.69 -1.98
N VAL A 187 18.29 -20.10 -1.40
CA VAL A 187 18.74 -18.73 -1.75
C VAL A 187 19.29 -18.66 -3.17
N SER A 188 20.00 -19.69 -3.64
CA SER A 188 20.44 -19.76 -5.04
C SER A 188 19.25 -19.73 -6.01
N SER A 189 18.19 -20.49 -5.72
CA SER A 189 16.94 -20.45 -6.51
C SER A 189 16.28 -19.07 -6.51
N LEU A 190 16.29 -18.37 -5.37
CA LEU A 190 15.79 -16.99 -5.27
C LEU A 190 16.60 -16.04 -6.17
N PHE A 191 17.92 -16.15 -6.18
CA PHE A 191 18.78 -15.30 -7.02
C PHE A 191 18.59 -15.59 -8.51
N GLU A 192 18.40 -16.86 -8.90
CA GLU A 192 18.02 -17.25 -10.26
C GLU A 192 16.68 -16.62 -10.67
N PHE A 193 15.67 -16.70 -9.81
CA PHE A 193 14.38 -16.06 -10.04
C PHE A 193 14.54 -14.55 -10.25
N TYR A 194 15.30 -13.86 -9.40
CA TYR A 194 15.53 -12.43 -9.52
C TYR A 194 16.29 -12.03 -10.79
N ARG A 195 17.28 -12.82 -11.22
CA ARG A 195 17.99 -12.59 -12.48
C ARG A 195 17.07 -12.71 -13.70
N GLY A 196 16.09 -13.62 -13.66
CA GLY A 196 15.20 -13.92 -14.78
C GLY A 196 13.93 -13.05 -14.89
N TYR A 197 13.53 -12.32 -13.86
CA TYR A 197 12.19 -11.72 -13.77
C TYR A 197 11.91 -10.58 -14.78
N GLY A 198 12.93 -9.88 -15.27
CA GLY A 198 12.79 -8.72 -16.15
C GLY A 198 12.42 -7.42 -15.41
N ASN A 199 12.20 -6.34 -16.18
CA ASN A 199 12.08 -4.96 -15.65
C ASN A 199 10.68 -4.36 -15.72
N GLN A 200 9.65 -5.17 -16.01
CA GLN A 200 8.28 -4.66 -16.06
C GLN A 200 7.83 -4.22 -14.66
N VAL A 201 7.20 -3.05 -14.60
CA VAL A 201 6.51 -2.57 -13.41
C VAL A 201 5.06 -2.23 -13.70
N VAL A 202 4.20 -2.44 -12.71
CA VAL A 202 2.77 -2.14 -12.74
C VAL A 202 2.39 -1.38 -11.47
N LEU A 203 1.28 -0.65 -11.52
CA LEU A 203 0.76 0.03 -10.34
C LEU A 203 0.18 -1.01 -9.36
N THR A 204 0.68 -1.00 -8.12
CA THR A 204 0.23 -1.88 -7.04
C THR A 204 -0.23 -1.05 -5.84
N HIS A 205 -1.20 -1.58 -5.09
CA HIS A 205 -1.59 -1.08 -3.77
C HIS A 205 -0.53 -1.43 -2.72
N GLY A 206 0.03 -2.64 -2.79
CA GLY A 206 1.09 -3.11 -1.89
C GLY A 206 0.59 -3.65 -0.55
N ASP A 207 -0.55 -3.20 -0.01
CA ASP A 207 -1.14 -3.74 1.23
C ASP A 207 -2.62 -4.12 1.09
N LEU A 208 -2.98 -4.85 0.03
CA LEU A 208 -4.38 -5.15 -0.27
C LEU A 208 -4.92 -6.29 0.61
N SER A 209 -5.54 -5.93 1.73
CA SER A 209 -6.15 -6.85 2.69
C SER A 209 -7.63 -6.55 2.96
N SER A 210 -8.35 -7.49 3.57
CA SER A 210 -9.75 -7.29 3.99
C SER A 210 -9.96 -6.13 4.99
N LEU A 211 -8.89 -5.62 5.61
CA LEU A 211 -8.91 -4.44 6.47
C LEU A 211 -8.88 -3.13 5.68
N ASN A 212 -8.40 -3.18 4.43
CA ASN A 212 -8.22 -2.03 3.55
C ASN A 212 -9.29 -1.94 2.45
N ILE A 213 -10.24 -2.87 2.44
CA ILE A 213 -11.38 -2.90 1.51
C ILE A 213 -12.65 -2.54 2.28
N LEU A 214 -13.35 -1.51 1.84
CA LEU A 214 -14.63 -1.09 2.40
C LEU A 214 -15.77 -1.59 1.52
N VAL A 215 -16.73 -2.25 2.15
CA VAL A 215 -17.94 -2.78 1.52
C VAL A 215 -19.20 -2.18 2.12
N ARG A 216 -20.22 -2.00 1.29
CA ARG A 216 -21.58 -1.67 1.70
C ARG A 216 -22.50 -2.69 1.06
N GLN A 217 -23.10 -3.55 1.88
CA GLN A 217 -23.70 -4.80 1.38
C GLN A 217 -22.65 -5.53 0.54
N ASP A 218 -22.95 -5.85 -0.72
CA ASP A 218 -22.06 -6.57 -1.64
C ASP A 218 -21.25 -5.64 -2.56
N GLU A 219 -21.36 -4.33 -2.40
CA GLU A 219 -20.66 -3.33 -3.22
C GLU A 219 -19.32 -2.94 -2.57
N VAL A 220 -18.24 -2.94 -3.34
CA VAL A 220 -16.96 -2.36 -2.92
C VAL A 220 -17.04 -0.85 -3.07
N VAL A 221 -17.07 -0.14 -1.94
CA VAL A 221 -17.25 1.32 -1.86
C VAL A 221 -15.98 2.07 -1.47
N GLY A 222 -14.88 1.36 -1.26
CA GLY A 222 -13.60 1.98 -0.93
C GLY A 222 -12.43 1.02 -0.90
N ILE A 223 -11.27 1.48 -1.38
CA ILE A 223 -9.95 0.90 -1.12
C ILE A 223 -9.14 1.99 -0.41
N VAL A 224 -8.60 1.67 0.76
CA VAL A 224 -7.92 2.61 1.66
C VAL A 224 -6.52 2.13 2.02
N ASP A 225 -5.73 3.00 2.65
CA ASP A 225 -4.36 2.70 3.09
C ASP A 225 -3.34 2.47 1.96
N TRP A 226 -3.23 3.48 1.08
CA TRP A 226 -2.36 3.48 -0.10
C TRP A 226 -0.89 3.85 0.20
N ASP A 227 -0.40 3.62 1.42
CA ASP A 227 0.93 4.10 1.81
C ASP A 227 2.07 3.31 1.14
N THR A 228 1.81 2.03 0.85
CA THR A 228 2.71 1.11 0.16
C THR A 228 2.55 1.12 -1.36
N ALA A 229 1.73 2.02 -1.89
CA ALA A 229 1.40 2.03 -3.30
C ALA A 229 2.51 2.60 -4.17
N GLY A 230 2.67 2.04 -5.36
CA GLY A 230 3.72 2.45 -6.29
C GLY A 230 3.82 1.54 -7.50
N TRP A 231 4.91 1.70 -8.22
CA TRP A 231 5.29 0.91 -9.39
C TRP A 231 6.18 -0.24 -8.94
N PHE A 232 5.71 -1.47 -9.09
CA PHE A 232 6.40 -2.67 -8.62
C PHE A 232 6.36 -3.80 -9.65
N PRO A 233 7.24 -4.81 -9.53
CA PRO A 233 7.15 -6.04 -10.31
C PRO A 233 5.74 -6.67 -10.22
N PRO A 234 5.14 -7.20 -11.30
CA PRO A 234 3.77 -7.72 -11.28
C PRO A 234 3.43 -8.72 -10.17
N TYR A 235 4.40 -9.52 -9.72
CA TYR A 235 4.20 -10.50 -8.64
C TYR A 235 3.99 -9.85 -7.27
N TRP A 236 4.45 -8.61 -7.09
CA TRP A 236 4.58 -7.97 -5.79
C TRP A 236 3.24 -7.84 -5.04
N GLU A 237 2.18 -7.44 -5.74
CA GLU A 237 0.83 -7.35 -5.16
C GLU A 237 0.35 -8.71 -4.63
N TYR A 238 0.60 -9.79 -5.38
CA TYR A 238 0.15 -11.12 -5.00
C TYR A 238 0.86 -11.61 -3.73
N VAL A 239 2.19 -11.51 -3.68
CA VAL A 239 2.95 -11.97 -2.51
C VAL A 239 2.64 -11.13 -1.27
N CYS A 240 2.45 -9.81 -1.44
CA CYS A 240 2.02 -8.95 -0.35
C CYS A 240 0.62 -9.31 0.16
N ALA A 241 -0.34 -9.53 -0.75
CA ALA A 241 -1.70 -9.89 -0.40
C ALA A 241 -1.82 -11.30 0.21
N LYS A 242 -0.95 -12.26 -0.16
CA LYS A 242 -0.92 -13.60 0.46
C LYS A 242 -0.31 -13.59 1.85
N ASN A 243 0.70 -12.74 2.07
CA ASN A 243 1.41 -12.61 3.33
C ASN A 243 0.75 -11.60 4.29
N VAL A 244 -0.57 -11.72 4.47
CA VAL A 244 -1.35 -10.89 5.40
C VAL A 244 -1.00 -11.14 6.87
N ASN A 245 -1.38 -10.18 7.70
CA ASN A 245 -1.38 -10.30 9.16
C ASN A 245 -1.91 -11.68 9.63
N PRO A 246 -1.26 -12.36 10.61
CA PRO A 246 -1.70 -13.65 11.15
C PRO A 246 -3.16 -13.68 11.63
N HIS A 247 -3.72 -12.53 11.98
CA HIS A 247 -5.13 -12.40 12.35
C HIS A 247 -6.08 -12.46 11.14
N ASN A 248 -5.58 -12.40 9.91
CA ASN A 248 -6.35 -12.35 8.67
C ASN A 248 -6.16 -13.55 7.74
N THR A 249 -5.82 -14.72 8.32
CA THR A 249 -5.48 -15.93 7.54
C THR A 249 -6.55 -16.36 6.53
N PHE A 250 -7.84 -16.13 6.82
CA PHE A 250 -8.92 -16.45 5.88
C PHE A 250 -8.77 -15.70 4.55
N TRP A 251 -8.23 -14.47 4.58
CA TRP A 251 -8.13 -13.63 3.40
C TRP A 251 -7.14 -14.20 2.39
N SER A 252 -6.06 -14.82 2.85
CA SER A 252 -5.06 -15.47 1.97
C SER A 252 -5.69 -16.54 1.08
N ALA A 253 -6.76 -17.21 1.53
CA ALA A 253 -7.50 -18.18 0.73
C ALA A 253 -8.38 -17.52 -0.35
N GLU A 254 -8.82 -16.27 -0.14
CA GLU A 254 -9.66 -15.55 -1.09
C GLU A 254 -8.81 -14.81 -2.15
N VAL A 255 -7.53 -14.51 -1.87
CA VAL A 255 -6.62 -13.80 -2.79
C VAL A 255 -6.54 -14.45 -4.17
N ASP A 256 -6.45 -15.78 -4.22
CA ASP A 256 -6.35 -16.55 -5.47
C ASP A 256 -7.58 -16.41 -6.37
N ARG A 257 -8.67 -15.82 -5.86
CA ARG A 257 -9.94 -15.66 -6.56
C ARG A 257 -10.07 -14.32 -7.27
N PHE A 258 -9.28 -13.32 -6.91
CA PHE A 258 -9.31 -11.99 -7.52
C PHE A 258 -7.95 -11.50 -8.01
N LEU A 259 -6.86 -12.15 -7.59
CA LEU A 259 -5.53 -12.01 -8.17
C LEU A 259 -5.11 -13.32 -8.84
N THR A 260 -4.38 -13.22 -9.96
CA THR A 260 -3.77 -14.37 -10.60
C THR A 260 -2.86 -15.10 -9.61
N PRO A 261 -3.07 -16.41 -9.35
CA PRO A 261 -2.19 -17.19 -8.48
C PRO A 261 -0.78 -17.28 -9.05
N LEU A 262 0.22 -16.97 -8.22
CA LEU A 262 1.65 -16.98 -8.55
C LEU A 262 2.42 -17.78 -7.47
N PRO A 263 2.24 -19.11 -7.42
CA PRO A 263 2.76 -19.93 -6.32
C PRO A 263 4.29 -19.99 -6.28
N HIS A 264 4.94 -19.96 -7.44
CA HIS A 264 6.41 -19.92 -7.52
C HIS A 264 6.96 -18.62 -6.94
N GLU A 265 6.38 -17.48 -7.32
CA GLU A 265 6.76 -16.17 -6.78
C GLU A 265 6.48 -16.04 -5.29
N LEU A 266 5.41 -16.67 -4.79
CA LEU A 266 5.11 -16.75 -3.37
C LEU A 266 6.14 -17.59 -2.61
N GLU A 267 6.59 -18.70 -3.18
CA GLU A 267 7.68 -19.51 -2.62
C GLU A 267 8.99 -18.69 -2.55
N MET A 268 9.32 -17.97 -3.63
CA MET A 268 10.50 -17.10 -3.68
C MET A 268 10.43 -15.97 -2.64
N ASP A 269 9.27 -15.31 -2.47
CA ASP A 269 9.10 -14.32 -1.40
C ASP A 269 9.20 -14.96 0.00
N GLY A 270 8.74 -16.21 0.16
CA GLY A 270 8.92 -16.99 1.38
C GLY A 270 10.39 -17.21 1.73
N ILE A 271 11.21 -17.61 0.74
CA ILE A 271 12.67 -17.76 0.88
C ILE A 271 13.31 -16.41 1.22
N ARG A 272 12.93 -15.35 0.50
CA ARG A 272 13.42 -13.99 0.76
C ARG A 272 13.17 -13.60 2.22
N ARG A 273 11.96 -13.80 2.73
CA ARG A 273 11.60 -13.47 4.12
C ARG A 273 12.37 -14.30 5.14
N LYS A 274 12.56 -15.59 4.88
CA LYS A 274 13.31 -16.51 5.74
C LYS A 274 14.77 -16.09 5.90
N HIS A 275 15.43 -15.63 4.83
CA HIS A 275 16.87 -15.36 4.83
C HIS A 275 17.24 -13.88 4.93
N PHE A 276 16.37 -12.98 4.47
CA PHE A 276 16.61 -11.54 4.40
C PHE A 276 15.52 -10.70 5.08
N GLY A 277 14.55 -11.32 5.76
CA GLY A 277 13.55 -10.62 6.57
C GLY A 277 14.01 -10.35 8.00
N ASP A 278 13.24 -9.52 8.72
CA ASP A 278 13.49 -9.18 10.12
C ASP A 278 12.87 -10.19 11.13
N PHE A 279 12.37 -11.35 10.65
CA PHE A 279 11.59 -12.31 11.47
C PHE A 279 11.97 -13.77 11.25
#